data_AF-A0A1M4SI67-F1
#
_entry.id   AF-A0A1M4SI67-F1
#
_cell.length_a   1.000
_cell.length_b   1.000
_cell.length_c   1.000
_cell.angle_alpha   90.00
_cell.angle_beta   90.00
_cell.angle_gamma   90.00
#
_symmetry.space_group_name_H-M   'P 1'
#
loop_
_entity.id
_entity.type
_entity.pdbx_description
1 polymer ?
#
loop_
_entity_poly.entity_id
_entity_poly.type
_entity_poly.pdbx_seq_one_letter_code
_entity_poly.pdbx_strand_id
1 'polypeptide(L)'
;MNNKIQDERVKQNKTKALANAAIIGEILLLVKIIFEIFTDKATLATTGWDIAVLIIMNVVMLISLYRSKTIDTPKTLFGRSLTTGFSKRAKRERFYQSYIPESLIAAVGLSLGSYLNSGYNGILPTLILYIFYFGIYLTVTYYWNENEIKRYNKDLED
;
A
#
# COMPACT_ATOMS: atom_id res chain seq x y z
N MET A 1 -36.26 14.14 -12.52
CA MET A 1 -35.44 13.61 -11.41
C MET A 1 -34.99 12.15 -11.63
N ASN A 2 -35.80 11.27 -12.24
CA ASN A 2 -35.46 9.84 -12.40
C ASN A 2 -34.24 9.53 -13.29
N ASN A 3 -34.02 10.30 -14.38
CA ASN A 3 -32.89 10.07 -15.29
C ASN A 3 -31.52 10.36 -14.65
N LYS A 4 -31.44 11.34 -13.75
CA LYS A 4 -30.18 11.70 -13.05
C LYS A 4 -29.72 10.58 -12.11
N ILE A 5 -30.67 9.95 -11.42
CA ILE A 5 -30.41 8.84 -10.48
C ILE A 5 -30.03 7.56 -11.24
N GLN A 6 -30.65 7.30 -12.41
CA GLN A 6 -30.25 6.19 -13.28
C GLN A 6 -28.83 6.39 -13.85
N ASP A 7 -28.47 7.61 -14.28
CA ASP A 7 -27.13 7.91 -14.80
C ASP A 7 -26.03 7.71 -13.75
N GLU A 8 -26.27 8.14 -12.52
CA GLU A 8 -25.31 7.96 -11.41
C GLU A 8 -25.08 6.47 -11.07
N ARG A 9 -26.13 5.65 -11.11
CA ARG A 9 -26.04 4.20 -10.89
C ARG A 9 -25.28 3.50 -12.01
N VAL A 10 -25.55 3.87 -13.26
CA VAL A 10 -24.83 3.33 -14.44
C VAL A 10 -23.35 3.71 -14.38
N LYS A 11 -23.04 4.96 -14.00
CA LYS A 11 -21.67 5.44 -13.80
C LYS A 11 -20.96 4.68 -12.68
N GLN A 12 -21.60 4.48 -11.52
CA GLN A 12 -21.03 3.69 -10.42
C GLN A 12 -20.79 2.23 -10.81
N ASN A 13 -21.72 1.59 -11.51
CA ASN A 13 -21.56 0.20 -11.95
C ASN A 13 -20.42 0.04 -12.95
N LYS A 14 -20.25 0.98 -13.89
CA LYS A 14 -19.11 0.99 -14.81
C LYS A 14 -17.78 1.18 -14.08
N THR A 15 -17.72 2.11 -13.11
CA THR A 15 -16.52 2.32 -12.30
C THR A 15 -16.16 1.10 -11.46
N LYS A 16 -17.15 0.44 -10.83
CA LYS A 16 -16.94 -0.80 -10.08
C LYS A 16 -16.47 -1.95 -10.97
N ALA A 17 -17.05 -2.11 -12.15
CA ALA A 17 -16.62 -3.13 -13.11
C ALA A 17 -15.18 -2.91 -13.58
N LEU A 18 -14.79 -1.66 -13.85
CA LEU A 18 -13.42 -1.29 -14.21
C LEU A 18 -12.43 -1.53 -13.06
N ALA A 19 -12.81 -1.17 -11.84
CA ALA A 19 -11.98 -1.43 -10.65
C ALA A 19 -11.77 -2.93 -10.42
N ASN A 20 -12.82 -3.74 -10.55
CA ASN A 20 -12.72 -5.19 -10.44
C ASN A 20 -11.86 -5.79 -11.56
N ALA A 21 -11.97 -5.30 -12.79
CA ALA A 21 -11.13 -5.73 -13.90
C ALA A 21 -9.65 -5.38 -13.66
N ALA A 22 -9.36 -4.20 -13.09
CA ALA A 22 -8.00 -3.80 -12.73
C ALA A 22 -7.42 -4.72 -11.65
N ILE A 23 -8.18 -5.03 -10.59
CA ILE A 23 -7.76 -5.94 -9.51
C ILE A 23 -7.48 -7.36 -10.08
N ILE A 24 -8.37 -7.87 -10.93
CA ILE A 24 -8.17 -9.19 -11.57
C ILE A 24 -6.90 -9.16 -12.45
N GLY A 25 -6.68 -8.07 -13.18
CA GLY A 25 -5.47 -7.86 -13.97
C GLY A 25 -4.20 -7.90 -13.12
N GLU A 26 -4.19 -7.23 -11.97
CA GLU A 26 -3.05 -7.28 -11.02
C GLU A 26 -2.79 -8.69 -10.51
N ILE A 27 -3.83 -9.43 -10.15
CA ILE A 27 -3.70 -10.82 -9.68
C ILE A 27 -3.10 -11.71 -10.77
N LEU A 28 -3.57 -11.60 -12.01
CA LEU A 28 -3.04 -12.39 -13.12
C LEU A 28 -1.57 -12.04 -13.42
N LEU A 29 -1.21 -10.77 -13.35
CA LEU A 29 0.17 -10.32 -13.54
C LEU A 29 1.09 -10.85 -12.44
N LEU A 30 0.63 -10.84 -11.18
CA LEU A 30 1.33 -11.45 -10.05
C LEU A 30 1.54 -12.94 -10.23
N VAL A 31 0.50 -13.69 -10.64
CA VAL A 31 0.61 -15.13 -10.91
C VAL A 31 1.61 -15.40 -12.04
N LYS A 32 1.61 -14.58 -13.10
CA LYS A 32 2.59 -14.68 -14.20
C LYS A 32 4.02 -14.45 -13.71
N ILE A 33 4.26 -13.38 -12.95
CA ILE A 33 5.59 -13.05 -12.39
C ILE A 33 6.09 -14.20 -11.51
N ILE A 34 5.22 -14.71 -10.62
CA ILE A 34 5.53 -15.86 -9.76
C ILE A 34 5.90 -17.09 -10.60
N PHE A 35 5.10 -17.41 -11.62
CA PHE A 35 5.37 -18.53 -12.51
C PHE A 35 6.70 -18.40 -13.26
N GLU A 36 7.03 -17.21 -13.78
CA GLU A 36 8.29 -16.96 -14.48
C GLU A 36 9.51 -17.11 -13.56
N ILE A 37 9.39 -16.68 -12.31
CA ILE A 37 10.43 -16.86 -11.27
C ILE A 37 10.62 -18.34 -10.95
N PHE A 38 9.54 -19.10 -10.73
CA PHE A 38 9.63 -20.52 -10.37
C PHE A 38 9.99 -21.46 -11.53
N THR A 39 9.94 -20.98 -12.76
CA THR A 39 10.32 -21.76 -13.95
C THR A 39 11.66 -21.34 -14.56
N ASP A 40 12.43 -20.50 -13.85
CA ASP A 40 13.71 -19.92 -14.30
C ASP A 40 13.62 -19.20 -15.66
N LYS A 41 12.43 -18.72 -16.02
CA LYS A 41 12.18 -17.92 -17.23
C LYS A 41 12.27 -16.42 -16.94
N ALA A 42 12.54 -16.05 -15.70
CA ALA A 42 12.59 -14.67 -15.28
C ALA A 42 13.78 -13.94 -15.92
N THR A 43 13.49 -12.92 -16.71
CA THR A 43 14.51 -12.03 -17.29
C THR A 43 14.15 -10.57 -17.02
N LEU A 44 15.15 -9.70 -17.07
CA LEU A 44 14.93 -8.26 -16.94
C LEU A 44 14.00 -7.71 -18.04
N ALA A 45 14.04 -8.31 -19.24
CA ALA A 45 13.26 -7.88 -20.40
C ALA A 45 11.81 -8.40 -20.39
N THR A 46 11.48 -9.44 -19.61
CA THR A 46 10.12 -9.96 -19.49
C THR A 46 9.55 -9.57 -18.12
N THR A 47 10.04 -10.22 -17.08
CA THR A 47 9.58 -10.06 -15.70
C THR A 47 9.86 -8.66 -15.16
N GLY A 48 10.95 -8.02 -15.59
CA GLY A 48 11.24 -6.63 -15.21
C GLY A 48 10.19 -5.64 -15.71
N TRP A 49 9.68 -5.83 -16.94
CA TRP A 49 8.59 -5.01 -17.48
C TRP A 49 7.26 -5.32 -16.80
N ASP A 50 6.97 -6.59 -16.50
CA ASP A 50 5.76 -6.96 -15.76
C ASP A 50 5.75 -6.34 -14.35
N ILE A 51 6.89 -6.33 -13.66
CA ILE A 51 7.04 -5.66 -12.35
C ILE A 51 6.82 -4.15 -12.50
N ALA A 52 7.39 -3.51 -13.53
CA ALA A 52 7.19 -2.08 -13.77
C ALA A 52 5.72 -1.73 -14.03
N VAL A 53 5.01 -2.55 -14.81
CA VAL A 53 3.58 -2.40 -15.05
C VAL A 53 2.78 -2.58 -13.76
N LEU A 54 3.12 -3.58 -12.93
CA LEU A 54 2.48 -3.79 -11.62
C LEU A 54 2.60 -2.54 -10.73
N ILE A 55 3.78 -1.92 -10.69
CA ILE A 55 4.03 -0.70 -9.92
C ILE A 55 3.18 0.45 -10.45
N ILE A 56 3.12 0.65 -11.77
CA ILE A 56 2.30 1.71 -12.38
C ILE A 56 0.81 1.50 -12.07
N MET A 57 0.31 0.27 -12.17
CA MET A 57 -1.09 -0.06 -11.84
C MET A 57 -1.42 0.31 -10.39
N ASN A 58 -0.55 -0.05 -9.44
CA ASN A 58 -0.69 0.31 -8.03
C ASN A 58 -0.70 1.82 -7.81
N VAL A 59 0.20 2.57 -8.47
CA VAL A 59 0.24 4.05 -8.39
C VAL A 59 -1.07 4.65 -8.93
N VAL A 60 -1.57 4.17 -10.06
CA VAL A 60 -2.82 4.68 -10.66
C VAL A 60 -4.04 4.38 -9.79
N MET A 61 -4.12 3.17 -9.21
CA MET A 61 -5.15 2.82 -8.24
C MET A 61 -5.09 3.73 -7.01
N LEU A 62 -3.89 3.97 -6.47
CA LEU A 62 -3.70 4.81 -5.30
C LEU A 62 -4.11 6.27 -5.56
N ILE A 63 -3.76 6.83 -6.72
CA ILE A 63 -4.24 8.17 -7.15
C ILE A 63 -5.76 8.18 -7.31
N SER A 64 -6.36 7.12 -7.85
CA SER A 64 -7.80 7.03 -8.09
C SER A 64 -8.59 6.95 -6.79
N LEU A 65 -8.12 6.14 -5.83
CA LEU A 65 -8.67 6.07 -4.46
C LEU A 65 -8.52 7.41 -3.73
N TYR A 66 -7.41 8.12 -3.93
CA TYR A 66 -7.21 9.44 -3.34
C TYR A 66 -8.21 10.49 -3.88
N ARG A 67 -8.74 10.28 -5.09
CA ARG A 67 -9.75 11.15 -5.72
C ARG A 67 -11.20 10.76 -5.41
N SER A 68 -11.47 9.54 -4.96
CA SER A 68 -12.82 9.17 -4.51
C SER A 68 -13.10 9.83 -3.16
N LYS A 69 -14.09 10.73 -3.11
CA LYS A 69 -14.58 11.37 -1.88
C LYS A 69 -15.41 10.42 -1.00
N THR A 70 -15.00 9.16 -0.85
CA THR A 70 -15.56 8.28 0.16
C THR A 70 -14.79 8.53 1.46
N ILE A 71 -15.47 9.13 2.44
CA ILE A 71 -14.94 9.37 3.77
C ILE A 71 -14.88 8.03 4.50
N ASP A 72 -13.88 7.23 4.19
CA ASP A 72 -13.57 6.00 4.90
C ASP A 72 -12.66 6.33 6.08
N THR A 73 -12.82 5.60 7.19
CA THR A 73 -11.91 5.75 8.32
C THR A 73 -10.48 5.46 7.86
N PRO A 74 -9.50 6.32 8.20
CA PRO A 74 -8.13 6.15 7.74
C PRO A 74 -7.60 4.81 8.22
N LYS A 75 -6.98 4.08 7.31
CA LYS A 75 -6.40 2.77 7.58
C LYS A 75 -4.89 2.86 7.39
N THR A 76 -4.18 2.02 8.11
CA THR A 76 -2.76 1.85 7.85
C THR A 76 -2.49 1.11 6.54
N LEU A 77 -1.21 1.04 6.15
CA LEU A 77 -0.75 0.28 4.98
C LEU A 77 -1.14 -1.20 5.04
N PHE A 78 -1.26 -1.76 6.25
CA PHE A 78 -1.73 -3.13 6.47
C PHE A 78 -3.26 -3.23 6.71
N GLY A 79 -4.00 -2.14 6.49
CA GLY A 79 -5.47 -2.12 6.52
C GLY A 79 -6.08 -1.96 7.92
N ARG A 80 -5.28 -1.69 8.95
CA ARG A 80 -5.79 -1.51 10.32
C ARG A 80 -6.39 -0.11 10.48
N SER A 81 -7.63 -0.03 10.93
CA SER A 81 -8.28 1.26 11.19
C SER A 81 -7.52 2.05 12.25
N LEU A 82 -7.31 3.34 11.98
CA LEU A 82 -6.62 4.27 12.87
C LEU A 82 -7.63 5.07 13.69
N THR A 83 -7.27 5.36 14.94
CA THR A 83 -8.03 6.32 15.76
C THR A 83 -7.85 7.73 15.18
N THR A 84 -8.94 8.45 14.96
CA THR A 84 -8.92 9.76 14.26
C THR A 84 -8.71 10.96 15.20
N GLY A 85 -8.74 10.74 16.52
CA GLY A 85 -8.58 11.81 17.52
C GLY A 85 -7.17 12.44 17.53
N PHE A 86 -7.12 13.75 17.81
CA PHE A 86 -5.86 14.51 17.94
C PHE A 86 -5.24 14.49 19.35
N SER A 87 -5.87 13.83 20.32
CA SER A 87 -5.36 13.77 21.69
C SER A 87 -3.97 13.11 21.75
N LYS A 88 -3.14 13.49 22.73
CA LYS A 88 -1.82 12.86 22.96
C LYS A 88 -1.95 11.34 23.14
N ARG A 89 -3.04 10.88 23.76
CA ARG A 89 -3.34 9.45 23.95
C ARG A 89 -3.60 8.75 22.62
N ALA A 90 -4.43 9.33 21.75
CA ALA A 90 -4.73 8.76 20.43
C ALA A 90 -3.48 8.71 19.53
N LYS A 91 -2.66 9.77 19.51
CA LYS A 91 -1.36 9.76 18.81
C LYS A 91 -0.44 8.66 19.31
N ARG A 92 -0.33 8.50 20.64
CA ARG A 92 0.48 7.45 21.26
C ARG A 92 -0.03 6.06 20.87
N GLU A 93 -1.34 5.87 20.90
CA GLU A 93 -1.98 4.62 20.52
C GLU A 93 -1.65 4.22 19.08
N ARG A 94 -1.81 5.13 18.11
CA ARG A 94 -1.45 4.88 16.70
C ARG A 94 0.02 4.50 16.53
N PHE A 95 0.90 5.23 17.24
CA PHE A 95 2.34 5.02 17.16
C PHE A 95 2.75 3.62 17.65
N TYR A 96 2.27 3.22 18.83
CA TYR A 96 2.66 1.94 19.43
C TYR A 96 1.88 0.74 18.89
N GLN A 97 0.60 0.91 18.56
CA GLN A 97 -0.23 -0.21 18.12
C GLN A 97 -0.14 -0.46 16.62
N SER A 98 0.23 0.55 15.82
CA SER A 98 0.26 0.40 14.37
C SER A 98 1.60 0.78 13.76
N TYR A 99 2.11 1.99 13.96
CA TYR A 99 3.28 2.45 13.20
C TYR A 99 4.55 1.65 13.50
N ILE A 100 4.85 1.37 14.79
CA ILE A 100 6.00 0.53 15.16
C ILE A 100 5.84 -0.90 14.63
N PRO A 101 4.76 -1.66 14.97
CA PRO A 101 4.62 -3.05 14.53
C PRO A 101 4.67 -3.23 13.02
N GLU A 102 4.01 -2.34 12.28
CA GLU A 102 3.98 -2.41 10.81
C GLU A 102 5.33 -2.11 10.20
N SER A 103 6.07 -1.15 10.76
CA SER A 103 7.43 -0.85 10.31
C SER A 103 8.40 -1.97 10.63
N LEU A 104 8.24 -2.66 11.76
CA LEU A 104 9.02 -3.86 12.09
C LEU A 104 8.75 -4.97 11.06
N ILE A 105 7.49 -5.26 10.77
CA ILE A 105 7.09 -6.30 9.79
C ILE A 105 7.65 -5.97 8.40
N ALA A 106 7.48 -4.72 7.95
CA ALA A 106 8.01 -4.27 6.66
C ALA A 106 9.54 -4.36 6.60
N ALA A 107 10.24 -3.95 7.67
CA ALA A 107 11.69 -4.04 7.75
C ALA A 107 12.19 -5.48 7.74
N VAL A 108 11.51 -6.41 8.43
CA VAL A 108 11.82 -7.84 8.36
C VAL A 108 11.67 -8.35 6.92
N GLY A 109 10.55 -8.05 6.26
CA GLY A 109 10.30 -8.49 4.89
C GLY A 109 11.36 -7.99 3.90
N LEU A 110 11.69 -6.70 3.96
CA LEU A 110 12.71 -6.10 3.09
C LEU A 110 14.12 -6.62 3.38
N SER A 111 14.45 -6.85 4.66
CA SER A 111 15.75 -7.40 5.05
C SER A 111 15.91 -8.83 4.58
N LEU A 112 14.85 -9.66 4.71
CA LEU A 112 14.82 -11.02 4.18
C LEU A 112 14.93 -11.03 2.65
N GLY A 113 14.16 -10.19 1.96
CA GLY A 113 14.25 -10.05 0.51
C GLY A 113 15.65 -9.63 0.04
N SER A 114 16.28 -8.69 0.76
CA SER A 114 17.66 -8.28 0.49
C SER A 114 18.63 -9.44 0.73
N TYR A 115 18.54 -10.13 1.86
CA TYR A 115 19.38 -11.28 2.20
C TYR A 115 19.32 -12.39 1.13
N LEU A 116 18.13 -12.71 0.65
CA LEU A 116 17.92 -13.76 -0.36
C LEU A 116 18.43 -13.37 -1.76
N ASN A 117 18.43 -12.08 -2.10
CA ASN A 117 18.66 -11.62 -3.47
C ASN A 117 20.06 -11.03 -3.71
N SER A 118 20.73 -10.53 -2.68
CA SER A 118 21.97 -9.75 -2.84
C SER A 118 23.25 -10.43 -2.34
N GLY A 119 23.17 -11.72 -1.97
CA GLY A 119 24.35 -12.52 -1.59
C GLY A 119 25.08 -12.01 -0.34
N TYR A 120 24.49 -11.07 0.40
CA TYR A 120 25.03 -10.55 1.65
C TYR A 120 24.94 -11.61 2.75
N ASN A 121 25.94 -12.48 2.81
CA ASN A 121 26.04 -13.53 3.79
C ASN A 121 26.70 -12.97 5.07
N GLY A 122 25.91 -12.31 5.91
CA GLY A 122 26.40 -11.82 7.19
C GLY A 122 25.30 -11.24 8.09
N ILE A 123 25.29 -11.65 9.35
CA ILE A 123 24.32 -11.19 10.36
C ILE A 123 24.45 -9.67 10.57
N LEU A 124 25.67 -9.14 10.63
CA LEU A 124 25.91 -7.73 10.94
C LEU A 124 25.44 -6.77 9.80
N PRO A 125 25.78 -6.99 8.52
CA PRO A 125 25.21 -6.20 7.41
C PRO A 125 23.68 -6.28 7.34
N THR A 126 23.11 -7.46 7.58
CA THR A 126 21.65 -7.66 7.57
C THR A 126 20.98 -6.87 8.68
N LEU A 127 21.58 -6.82 9.87
CA LEU A 127 21.05 -6.07 11.01
C LEU A 127 21.12 -4.55 10.80
N ILE A 128 22.19 -4.07 10.15
CA ILE A 128 22.31 -2.64 9.76
C ILE A 128 21.23 -2.28 8.74
N LEU A 129 21.03 -3.10 7.70
CA LEU A 129 19.98 -2.90 6.71
C LEU A 129 18.59 -2.94 7.34
N TYR A 130 18.35 -3.85 8.28
CA TYR A 130 17.11 -3.93 9.02
C TYR A 130 16.80 -2.65 9.79
N ILE A 131 17.74 -2.12 10.55
CA ILE A 131 17.56 -0.86 11.29
C ILE A 131 17.28 0.30 10.32
N PHE A 132 17.98 0.32 9.18
CA PHE A 132 17.80 1.35 8.16
C PHE A 132 16.39 1.28 7.53
N TYR A 133 15.94 0.10 7.11
CA TYR A 133 14.60 -0.11 6.57
C TYR A 133 13.51 0.19 7.60
N PHE A 134 13.71 -0.19 8.86
CA PHE A 134 12.80 0.14 9.95
C PHE A 134 12.65 1.65 10.12
N GLY A 135 13.76 2.40 10.16
CA GLY A 135 13.75 3.85 10.30
C GLY A 135 13.02 4.56 9.16
N ILE A 136 13.29 4.15 7.91
CA ILE A 136 12.59 4.68 6.73
C ILE A 136 11.09 4.39 6.81
N TYR A 137 10.71 3.14 7.05
CA TYR A 137 9.30 2.75 7.04
C TYR A 137 8.53 3.39 8.20
N LEU A 138 9.15 3.53 9.37
CA LEU A 138 8.55 4.24 10.50
C LEU A 138 8.29 5.71 10.18
N THR A 139 9.25 6.36 9.52
CA THR A 139 9.11 7.76 9.09
C THR A 139 7.99 7.91 8.07
N VAL A 140 8.00 7.09 7.01
CA VAL A 140 6.98 7.13 5.95
C VAL A 140 5.60 6.84 6.51
N THR A 141 5.46 5.78 7.29
CA THR A 141 4.19 5.36 7.90
C THR A 141 3.64 6.45 8.82
N TYR A 142 4.49 7.08 9.62
CA TYR A 142 4.09 8.18 10.49
C TYR A 142 3.57 9.38 9.69
N TYR A 143 4.35 9.87 8.73
CA TYR A 143 4.00 11.07 7.97
C TYR A 143 2.77 10.85 7.08
N TRP A 144 2.68 9.70 6.43
CA TRP A 144 1.55 9.36 5.56
C TRP A 144 0.26 9.29 6.37
N ASN A 145 0.23 8.46 7.42
CA ASN A 145 -0.98 8.22 8.20
C ASN A 145 -1.45 9.48 8.96
N GLU A 146 -0.53 10.27 9.53
CA GLU A 146 -0.93 11.51 10.21
C GLU A 146 -1.45 12.57 9.23
N ASN A 147 -0.94 12.62 7.99
CA ASN A 147 -1.49 13.49 6.96
C ASN A 147 -2.86 13.03 6.48
N GLU A 148 -3.08 11.72 6.38
CA GLU A 148 -4.36 11.13 6.02
C GLU A 148 -5.42 11.41 7.10
N ILE A 149 -5.10 11.25 8.38
CA ILE A 149 -6.00 11.59 9.49
C ILE A 149 -6.35 13.08 9.50
N LYS A 150 -5.36 13.96 9.24
CA LYS A 150 -5.63 15.40 9.14
C LYS A 150 -6.59 15.74 8.01
N ARG A 151 -6.41 15.11 6.84
CA ARG A 151 -7.32 15.28 5.70
C ARG A 151 -8.71 14.76 6.02
N TYR A 152 -8.81 13.55 6.58
CA TYR A 152 -10.07 12.96 7.00
C TYR A 152 -10.86 13.84 7.97
N ASN A 153 -10.20 14.38 9.00
CA ASN A 153 -10.87 15.26 9.95
C ASN A 153 -11.30 16.60 9.31
N LYS A 154 -10.52 17.13 8.37
CA LYS A 154 -10.91 18.32 7.60
C LYS A 154 -12.14 18.05 6.74
N ASP A 155 -12.17 16.90 6.04
CA ASP A 155 -13.29 16.48 5.21
C ASP A 155 -14.57 16.17 6.03
N LEU A 156 -14.47 15.99 7.37
CA LEU A 156 -15.61 15.88 8.29
C LEU A 156 -16.12 17.22 8.83
N GLU A 157 -15.26 18.25 8.82
CA GLU A 157 -15.61 19.61 9.27
C GLU A 157 -16.24 20.45 8.15
N ASP A 158 -15.96 20.11 6.88
CA ASP A 158 -16.52 20.71 5.65
C ASP A 158 -17.90 20.12 5.27
#